data_AF-A0A7S4KIM2-F1
#
_entry.id   AF-A0A7S4KIM2-F1
#
_cell.length_a   1.000
_cell.length_b   1.000
_cell.length_c   1.000
_cell.angle_alpha   90.00
_cell.angle_beta   90.00
_cell.angle_gamma   90.00
#
_symmetry.space_group_name_H-M   'P 1'
#
loop_
_entity.id
_entity.type
_entity.pdbx_description
1 polymer ?
#
loop_
_entity_poly.entity_id
_entity_poly.type
_entity_poly.pdbx_seq_one_letter_code
_entity_poly.pdbx_strand_id
1 'polypeptide(L)'
;GALLAPRAARAELATSGALREDIGQSVKGDGVQVLLTDLTYQELKTCPPNFYLPIKGGPWDCIEISGTATNQGKRDVSAAAVFGIVRDAEGYPCLSTALDASMKTGIASLGKLPRGQTPVSFTVAVQGRSPRPLQLQGFKASYRNAKIEKTFEVFDPCEVDSSKCTDDEDQPTNGRSSISQTGLFGAQY
;
A
#
# COMPACT_ATOMS: atom_id res chain seq x y z
N GLY A 1 35.40 -37.07 29.15
CA GLY A 1 35.54 -35.60 29.06
C GLY A 1 34.80 -35.15 27.83
N ALA A 2 33.90 -34.18 27.99
CA ALA A 2 32.91 -33.78 26.99
C ALA A 2 33.40 -32.61 26.11
N LEU A 3 32.70 -32.41 24.98
CA LEU A 3 32.58 -31.19 24.14
C LEU A 3 33.84 -30.81 23.30
N LEU A 4 33.79 -30.31 22.05
CA LEU A 4 32.76 -29.75 21.16
C LEU A 4 33.16 -29.95 19.69
N ALA A 5 32.18 -30.17 18.80
CA ALA A 5 32.32 -30.01 17.35
C ALA A 5 31.98 -28.56 16.92
N PRO A 6 32.56 -28.01 15.83
CA PRO A 6 32.28 -26.66 15.38
C PRO A 6 30.91 -26.54 14.69
N ARG A 7 30.25 -25.43 14.98
CA ARG A 7 28.90 -25.02 14.54
C ARG A 7 28.78 -24.97 13.01
N ALA A 8 27.80 -25.69 12.48
CA ALA A 8 27.28 -25.48 11.14
C ALA A 8 26.60 -24.11 11.06
N ALA A 9 27.02 -23.29 10.09
CA ALA A 9 26.28 -22.11 9.67
C ALA A 9 24.95 -22.56 9.05
N ARG A 10 23.84 -22.22 9.71
CA ARG A 10 22.50 -22.35 9.13
C ARG A 10 22.14 -21.01 8.51
N ALA A 11 22.00 -21.01 7.20
CA ALA A 11 21.26 -19.99 6.48
C ALA A 11 19.83 -19.97 7.05
N GLU A 12 19.43 -18.83 7.61
CA GLU A 12 18.04 -18.60 7.99
C GLU A 12 17.22 -18.48 6.72
N LEU A 13 16.55 -19.59 6.38
CA LEU A 13 15.44 -19.62 5.44
C LEU A 13 14.38 -18.65 5.97
N ALA A 14 14.16 -17.56 5.24
CA ALA A 14 12.96 -16.75 5.38
C ALA A 14 11.75 -17.68 5.18
N THR A 15 11.06 -18.01 6.27
CA THR A 15 9.80 -18.76 6.21
C THR A 15 8.79 -17.89 5.49
N SER A 16 8.62 -18.16 4.18
CA SER A 16 7.54 -17.61 3.38
C SER A 16 6.23 -17.85 4.12
N GLY A 17 5.55 -16.77 4.49
CA GLY A 17 4.16 -16.79 4.94
C GLY A 17 3.21 -17.08 3.77
N ALA A 18 3.49 -18.15 3.03
CA ALA A 18 2.59 -18.67 2.03
C ALA A 18 1.32 -19.11 2.76
N LEU A 19 0.21 -18.50 2.36
CA LEU A 19 -1.12 -18.90 2.78
C LEU A 19 -1.26 -20.41 2.61
N ARG A 20 -1.65 -21.11 3.66
CA ARG A 20 -1.81 -22.56 3.65
C ARG A 20 -2.78 -22.96 2.54
N GLU A 21 -2.50 -24.08 1.85
CA GLU A 21 -3.37 -24.63 0.81
C GLU A 21 -4.75 -25.07 1.33
N ASP A 22 -4.95 -25.11 2.66
CA ASP A 22 -6.16 -25.55 3.35
C ASP A 22 -7.14 -24.43 3.73
N ILE A 23 -6.99 -23.20 3.19
CA ILE A 23 -7.97 -22.14 3.40
C ILE A 23 -9.29 -22.53 2.72
N GLY A 24 -10.20 -23.04 3.55
CA GLY A 24 -11.54 -23.45 3.20
C GLY A 24 -12.33 -22.37 2.47
N GLN A 25 -13.34 -22.82 1.75
CA GLN A 25 -14.20 -22.06 0.86
C GLN A 25 -14.88 -20.87 1.56
N SER A 26 -14.20 -19.72 1.60
CA SER A 26 -14.81 -18.41 1.79
C SER A 26 -13.91 -17.29 1.25
N VAL A 27 -13.76 -17.24 -0.09
CA VAL A 27 -13.26 -16.06 -0.85
C VAL A 27 -14.25 -15.67 -1.96
N LYS A 28 -15.37 -16.38 -2.10
CA LYS A 28 -16.51 -16.02 -2.98
C LYS A 28 -17.67 -15.49 -2.15
N GLY A 29 -17.48 -14.33 -1.54
CA GLY A 29 -18.53 -13.60 -0.83
C GLY A 29 -18.17 -12.13 -0.76
N ASP A 30 -19.10 -11.26 -1.14
CA ASP A 30 -19.08 -9.78 -1.05
C ASP A 30 -18.45 -8.95 -2.18
N GLY A 31 -18.21 -9.54 -3.35
CA GLY A 31 -18.01 -8.74 -4.57
C GLY A 31 -16.56 -8.30 -4.81
N VAL A 32 -15.92 -9.04 -5.71
CA VAL A 32 -14.67 -8.73 -6.42
C VAL A 32 -13.50 -8.24 -5.56
N GLN A 33 -12.89 -9.19 -4.86
CA GLN A 33 -11.67 -9.00 -4.09
C GLN A 33 -10.45 -9.43 -4.93
N VAL A 34 -9.39 -8.63 -4.91
CA VAL A 34 -8.05 -8.99 -5.39
C VAL A 34 -7.37 -9.75 -4.26
N LEU A 35 -6.98 -11.00 -4.52
CA LEU A 35 -6.25 -11.81 -3.55
C LEU A 35 -4.76 -11.43 -3.58
N LEU A 36 -4.13 -11.30 -2.42
CA LEU A 36 -2.69 -11.09 -2.31
C LEU A 36 -2.05 -12.36 -1.74
N THR A 37 -1.11 -12.95 -2.48
CA THR A 37 -0.41 -14.19 -2.11
C THR A 37 1.10 -14.00 -2.19
N ASP A 38 1.84 -14.96 -1.62
CA ASP A 38 3.31 -15.03 -1.72
C ASP A 38 4.01 -13.77 -1.20
N LEU A 39 3.42 -13.19 -0.16
CA LEU A 39 3.88 -11.92 0.38
C LEU A 39 5.19 -12.10 1.14
N THR A 40 6.14 -11.25 0.81
CA THR A 40 7.40 -11.09 1.51
C THR A 40 7.62 -9.61 1.79
N TYR A 41 8.50 -9.28 2.74
CA TYR A 41 8.87 -7.89 2.99
C TYR A 41 10.38 -7.73 3.04
N GLN A 42 10.83 -6.53 2.70
CA GLN A 42 12.20 -6.09 2.92
C GLN A 42 12.22 -4.77 3.67
N GLU A 43 13.17 -4.62 4.59
CA GLU A 43 13.36 -3.38 5.32
C GLU A 43 14.04 -2.35 4.43
N LEU A 44 13.50 -1.13 4.40
CA LEU A 44 14.08 -0.02 3.67
C LEU A 44 15.00 0.78 4.60
N LYS A 45 16.24 1.01 4.16
CA LYS A 45 17.19 1.87 4.90
C LYS A 45 16.66 3.29 5.08
N THR A 46 15.86 3.77 4.13
CA THR A 46 15.22 5.08 4.16
C THR A 46 13.86 4.97 3.50
N CYS A 47 12.85 5.60 4.10
CA CYS A 47 11.52 5.68 3.49
C CYS A 47 11.59 6.42 2.14
N PRO A 48 10.78 6.02 1.15
CA PRO A 48 10.75 6.70 -0.14
C PRO A 48 10.51 8.21 0.03
N PRO A 49 11.13 9.06 -0.81
CA PRO A 49 10.82 10.48 -0.83
C PRO A 49 9.32 10.67 -1.11
N ASN A 50 8.69 11.66 -0.48
CA ASN A 50 7.26 11.97 -0.57
C ASN A 50 6.31 10.88 -0.01
N PHE A 51 6.83 9.87 0.72
CA PHE A 51 5.99 8.95 1.47
C PHE A 51 5.47 9.61 2.77
N TYR A 52 4.18 9.48 3.04
CA TYR A 52 3.59 10.02 4.27
C TYR A 52 4.05 9.25 5.51
N LEU A 53 4.72 9.95 6.43
CA LEU A 53 5.04 9.44 7.76
C LEU A 53 4.31 10.25 8.83
N PRO A 54 3.55 9.61 9.74
CA PRO A 54 2.89 10.32 10.81
C PRO A 54 3.90 11.03 11.72
N ILE A 55 3.63 12.30 12.04
CA ILE A 55 4.51 13.09 12.93
C ILE A 55 4.50 12.52 14.37
N LYS A 56 3.36 11.94 14.79
CA LYS A 56 3.17 11.38 16.13
C LYS A 56 3.20 9.86 16.07
N GLY A 57 3.61 9.24 17.18
CA GLY A 57 3.61 7.77 17.33
C GLY A 57 4.94 7.09 17.00
N GLY A 58 5.88 7.77 16.35
CA GLY A 58 7.17 7.21 15.94
C GLY A 58 8.14 6.86 17.09
N PRO A 59 9.36 6.36 16.76
CA PRO A 59 10.00 6.39 15.44
C PRO A 59 9.39 5.40 14.44
N TRP A 60 9.42 5.74 13.15
CA TRP A 60 8.88 4.94 12.05
C TRP A 60 9.99 4.43 11.14
N ASP A 61 9.88 3.17 10.73
CA ASP A 61 10.65 2.57 9.64
C ASP A 61 9.71 2.28 8.46
N CYS A 62 10.26 2.14 7.26
CA CYS A 62 9.51 1.68 6.10
C CYS A 62 9.93 0.27 5.71
N ILE A 63 8.95 -0.53 5.32
CA ILE A 63 9.17 -1.82 4.67
C ILE A 63 8.51 -1.80 3.29
N GLU A 64 9.12 -2.47 2.34
CA GLU A 64 8.49 -2.78 1.06
C GLU A 64 7.94 -4.20 1.12
N ILE A 65 6.64 -4.34 0.86
CA ILE A 65 5.95 -5.62 0.77
C ILE A 65 5.76 -5.94 -0.71
N SER A 66 6.21 -7.13 -1.12
CA SER A 66 6.06 -7.64 -2.48
C SER A 66 5.35 -8.98 -2.51
N GLY A 67 4.65 -9.28 -3.61
CA GLY A 67 4.02 -10.58 -3.84
C GLY A 67 3.16 -10.59 -5.10
N THR A 68 2.15 -11.45 -5.12
CA THR A 68 1.28 -11.65 -6.29
C THR A 68 -0.15 -11.19 -6.00
N ALA A 69 -0.65 -10.26 -6.82
CA ALA A 69 -2.05 -9.87 -6.84
C ALA A 69 -2.82 -10.71 -7.86
N THR A 70 -3.87 -11.41 -7.43
CA THR A 70 -4.78 -12.14 -8.31
C THR A 70 -6.10 -11.40 -8.42
N ASN A 71 -6.32 -10.73 -9.54
CA ASN A 71 -7.60 -10.14 -9.88
C ASN A 71 -8.56 -11.24 -10.38
N GLN A 72 -9.43 -11.72 -9.49
CA GLN A 72 -10.44 -12.74 -9.77
C GLN A 72 -11.69 -12.19 -10.48
N GLY A 73 -11.74 -10.88 -10.73
CA GLY A 73 -12.87 -10.24 -11.38
C GLY A 73 -13.01 -10.54 -12.86
N LYS A 74 -14.14 -10.10 -13.42
CA LYS A 74 -14.43 -10.19 -14.86
C LYS A 74 -13.86 -9.03 -15.67
N ARG A 75 -13.25 -8.04 -15.02
CA ARG A 75 -12.70 -6.83 -15.65
C ARG A 75 -11.36 -6.45 -15.04
N ASP A 76 -10.59 -5.70 -15.80
CA ASP A 76 -9.44 -4.97 -15.29
C ASP A 76 -9.93 -3.94 -14.27
N VAL A 77 -9.09 -3.66 -13.27
CA VAL A 77 -9.36 -2.59 -12.30
C VAL A 77 -8.26 -1.54 -12.41
N SER A 78 -8.64 -0.28 -12.33
CA SER A 78 -7.71 0.85 -12.43
C SER A 78 -6.98 1.15 -11.13
N ALA A 79 -7.59 0.85 -9.98
CA ALA A 79 -6.94 0.93 -8.68
C ALA A 79 -7.61 0.00 -7.64
N ALA A 80 -6.84 -0.45 -6.65
CA ALA A 80 -7.36 -1.24 -5.54
C ALA A 80 -6.68 -0.85 -4.22
N ALA A 81 -7.46 -0.63 -3.16
CA ALA A 81 -6.92 -0.40 -1.82
C ALA A 81 -6.51 -1.73 -1.19
N VAL A 82 -5.31 -1.77 -0.63
CA VAL A 82 -4.76 -2.89 0.13
C VAL A 82 -5.20 -2.78 1.58
N PHE A 83 -5.58 -3.92 2.15
CA PHE A 83 -5.90 -4.11 3.56
C PHE A 83 -5.11 -5.29 4.09
N GLY A 84 -4.66 -5.22 5.33
CA GLY A 84 -3.91 -6.28 5.97
C GLY A 84 -3.45 -5.87 7.36
N ILE A 85 -2.85 -6.80 8.08
CA ILE A 85 -2.26 -6.58 9.39
C ILE A 85 -0.77 -6.93 9.32
N VAL A 86 0.07 -6.04 9.83
CA VAL A 86 1.48 -6.36 10.12
C VAL A 86 1.63 -6.44 11.63
N ARG A 87 2.09 -7.59 12.11
CA ARG A 87 2.42 -7.83 13.52
C ARG A 87 3.92 -7.92 13.71
N ASP A 88 4.39 -7.50 14.88
CA ASP A 88 5.76 -7.72 15.30
C ASP A 88 5.97 -9.15 15.84
N ALA A 89 7.19 -9.46 16.27
CA ALA A 89 7.54 -10.78 16.80
C ALA A 89 6.81 -11.14 18.10
N GLU A 90 6.26 -10.16 18.83
CA GLU A 90 5.48 -10.34 20.05
C GLU A 90 3.98 -10.48 19.75
N GLY A 91 3.57 -10.27 18.49
CA GLY A 91 2.19 -10.39 18.03
C GLY A 91 1.39 -9.08 18.11
N TYR A 92 2.02 -7.94 18.38
CA TYR A 92 1.35 -6.65 18.41
C TYR A 92 1.27 -6.01 17.01
N PRO A 93 0.15 -5.36 16.66
CA PRO A 93 0.03 -4.65 15.38
C PRO A 93 0.99 -3.44 15.37
N CYS A 94 1.75 -3.28 14.29
CA CYS A 94 2.83 -2.30 14.25
C CYS A 94 2.78 -1.34 13.05
N LEU A 95 1.72 -1.37 12.23
CA LEU A 95 1.55 -0.39 11.14
C LEU A 95 1.31 1.01 11.68
N SER A 96 1.78 2.02 10.96
CA SER A 96 1.55 3.43 11.31
C SER A 96 0.09 3.85 11.31
N THR A 97 -0.73 3.12 10.55
CA THR A 97 -2.17 3.30 10.53
C THR A 97 -2.89 2.46 11.58
N ALA A 98 -2.26 1.46 12.21
CA ALA A 98 -2.93 0.53 13.13
C ALA A 98 -3.34 1.20 14.45
N LEU A 99 -4.63 1.51 14.59
CA LEU A 99 -5.21 1.98 15.85
C LEU A 99 -5.48 0.83 16.84
N ASP A 100 -5.91 -0.33 16.32
CA ASP A 100 -6.13 -1.57 17.08
C ASP A 100 -6.10 -2.81 16.16
N ALA A 101 -6.24 -4.00 16.75
CA ALA A 101 -6.20 -5.28 16.04
C ALA A 101 -7.41 -5.57 15.12
N SER A 102 -8.47 -4.76 15.18
CA SER A 102 -9.69 -4.89 14.39
C SER A 102 -9.73 -3.97 13.17
N MET A 103 -8.69 -3.17 12.96
CA MET A 103 -8.70 -2.09 11.98
C MET A 103 -8.87 -2.59 10.54
N LYS A 104 -9.71 -1.88 9.78
CA LYS A 104 -10.01 -2.12 8.35
C LYS A 104 -9.63 -0.94 7.44
N THR A 105 -8.62 -0.15 7.81
CA THR A 105 -8.17 0.99 7.01
C THR A 105 -7.27 0.52 5.88
N GLY A 106 -7.33 1.20 4.74
CA GLY A 106 -6.42 0.96 3.62
C GLY A 106 -4.99 1.30 4.04
N ILE A 107 -4.03 0.44 3.71
CA ILE A 107 -2.62 0.58 4.09
C ILE A 107 -1.72 0.96 2.91
N ALA A 108 -2.19 0.70 1.69
CA ALA A 108 -1.55 1.06 0.44
C ALA A 108 -2.59 1.04 -0.68
N SER A 109 -2.21 1.57 -1.84
CA SER A 109 -2.96 1.45 -3.09
C SER A 109 -2.15 0.65 -4.12
N LEU A 110 -2.86 -0.15 -4.91
CA LEU A 110 -2.33 -0.77 -6.12
C LEU A 110 -2.93 -0.04 -7.32
N GLY A 111 -2.11 0.20 -8.33
CA GLY A 111 -2.55 0.79 -9.60
C GLY A 111 -3.35 -0.18 -10.46
N LYS A 112 -3.19 -0.07 -11.78
CA LYS A 112 -3.92 -0.90 -12.74
C LYS A 112 -3.58 -2.38 -12.56
N LEU A 113 -4.60 -3.19 -12.30
CA LEU A 113 -4.50 -4.65 -12.20
C LEU A 113 -5.32 -5.30 -13.33
N PRO A 114 -4.67 -5.89 -14.35
CA PRO A 114 -5.37 -6.68 -15.35
C PRO A 114 -6.03 -7.90 -14.71
N ARG A 115 -6.94 -8.55 -15.41
CA ARG A 115 -7.45 -9.86 -14.98
C ARG A 115 -6.31 -10.88 -14.86
N GLY A 116 -6.38 -11.73 -13.84
CA GLY A 116 -5.38 -12.76 -13.58
C GLY A 116 -4.32 -12.31 -12.57
N GLN A 117 -3.11 -12.85 -12.69
CA GLN A 117 -2.02 -12.61 -11.75
C GLN A 117 -1.15 -11.43 -12.20
N THR A 118 -0.71 -10.61 -11.25
CA THR A 118 0.19 -9.49 -11.48
C THR A 118 1.15 -9.37 -10.30
N PRO A 119 2.47 -9.31 -10.52
CA PRO A 119 3.41 -9.01 -9.44
C PRO A 119 3.16 -7.58 -8.94
N VAL A 120 3.16 -7.41 -7.62
CA VAL A 120 2.91 -6.11 -6.98
C VAL A 120 3.93 -5.84 -5.90
N SER A 121 4.21 -4.57 -5.68
CA SER A 121 5.03 -4.07 -4.58
C SER A 121 4.41 -2.78 -4.04
N PHE A 122 4.45 -2.60 -2.72
CA PHE A 122 4.00 -1.37 -2.08
C PHE A 122 4.76 -1.14 -0.77
N THR A 123 4.94 0.14 -0.41
CA THR A 123 5.61 0.53 0.83
C THR A 123 4.60 0.80 1.93
N VAL A 124 4.90 0.36 3.15
CA VAL A 124 4.15 0.71 4.37
C VAL A 124 5.11 1.18 5.46
N ALA A 125 4.62 2.05 6.34
CA ALA A 125 5.34 2.44 7.54
C ALA A 125 4.96 1.56 8.74
N VAL A 126 5.98 1.14 9.48
CA VAL A 126 5.87 0.34 10.68
C VAL A 126 6.61 1.01 11.84
N GLN A 127 6.19 0.72 13.06
CA GLN A 127 6.82 1.27 14.25
C GLN A 127 8.25 0.71 14.38
N GLY A 128 9.24 1.60 14.40
CA GLY A 128 10.66 1.23 14.29
C GLY A 128 11.23 0.56 15.54
N ARG A 129 10.54 0.68 16.68
CA ARG A 129 10.88 -0.05 17.91
C ARG A 129 10.30 -1.46 17.97
N SER A 130 9.48 -1.85 17.01
CA SER A 130 8.78 -3.15 17.08
C SER A 130 9.74 -4.30 16.77
N PRO A 131 9.75 -5.36 17.59
CA PRO A 131 10.67 -6.47 17.41
C PRO A 131 10.43 -7.21 16.09
N ARG A 132 11.53 -7.64 15.46
CA ARG A 132 11.54 -8.39 14.20
C ARG A 132 11.66 -9.91 14.48
N PRO A 133 11.28 -10.81 13.56
CA PRO A 133 10.70 -10.54 12.23
C PRO A 133 9.21 -10.13 12.30
N LEU A 134 8.76 -9.42 11.27
CA LEU A 134 7.36 -9.02 11.13
C LEU A 134 6.55 -10.14 10.48
N GLN A 135 5.26 -10.20 10.82
CA GLN A 135 4.31 -11.16 10.27
C GLN A 135 3.23 -10.44 9.45
N LEU A 136 3.08 -10.84 8.19
CA LEU A 136 2.05 -10.33 7.29
C LEU A 136 0.81 -11.21 7.39
N GLN A 137 -0.35 -10.65 7.77
CA GLN A 137 -1.57 -11.41 8.03
C GLN A 137 -2.79 -10.83 7.30
N GLY A 138 -3.58 -11.71 6.67
CA GLY A 138 -4.91 -11.37 6.16
C GLY A 138 -4.92 -10.34 5.03
N PHE A 139 -3.85 -10.28 4.24
CA PHE A 139 -3.73 -9.30 3.16
C PHE A 139 -4.72 -9.58 2.02
N LYS A 140 -5.41 -8.52 1.59
CA LYS A 140 -6.31 -8.51 0.44
C LYS A 140 -6.40 -7.11 -0.14
N ALA A 141 -6.86 -6.99 -1.38
CA ALA A 141 -7.17 -5.70 -1.95
C ALA A 141 -8.62 -5.64 -2.46
N SER A 142 -9.25 -4.49 -2.31
CA SER A 142 -10.61 -4.24 -2.78
C SER A 142 -10.60 -3.23 -3.89
N TYR A 143 -11.43 -3.43 -4.89
CA TYR A 143 -11.58 -2.45 -5.97
C TYR A 143 -11.95 -1.08 -5.43
N ARG A 144 -11.29 -0.06 -5.96
CA ARG A 144 -11.53 1.32 -5.60
C ARG A 144 -11.62 2.18 -6.85
N ASN A 145 -12.19 3.37 -6.69
CA ASN A 145 -12.17 4.35 -7.75
C ASN A 145 -10.76 4.94 -7.82
N ALA A 146 -10.08 4.81 -8.95
CA ALA A 146 -8.73 5.33 -9.13
C ALA A 146 -8.59 6.83 -8.82
N LYS A 147 -9.66 7.63 -9.00
CA LYS A 147 -9.65 9.05 -8.63
C LYS A 147 -9.56 9.27 -7.11
N ILE A 148 -10.05 8.32 -6.31
CA ILE A 148 -9.96 8.36 -4.85
C ILE A 148 -8.62 7.82 -4.40
N GLU A 149 -8.09 6.77 -5.04
CA GLU A 149 -6.84 6.14 -4.60
C GLU A 149 -5.58 6.96 -4.84
N LYS A 150 -5.61 7.97 -5.73
CA LYS A 150 -4.51 8.93 -5.86
C LYS A 150 -4.09 9.54 -4.53
N THR A 151 -4.99 9.67 -3.55
CA THR A 151 -4.64 10.21 -2.23
C THR A 151 -3.72 9.32 -1.40
N PHE A 152 -3.55 8.04 -1.78
CA PHE A 152 -2.68 7.08 -1.11
C PHE A 152 -1.41 6.78 -1.90
N GLU A 153 -1.27 7.35 -3.09
CA GLU A 153 -0.02 7.31 -3.85
C GLU A 153 0.99 8.30 -3.24
N VAL A 154 2.27 8.10 -3.55
CA VAL A 154 3.33 9.05 -3.18
C VAL A 154 3.00 10.39 -3.82
N PHE A 155 3.00 11.48 -3.05
CA PHE A 155 2.65 12.80 -3.57
C PHE A 155 3.53 13.15 -4.77
N ASP A 156 2.89 13.59 -5.86
CA ASP A 156 3.59 14.06 -7.03
C ASP A 156 4.44 15.29 -6.66
N PRO A 157 5.62 15.50 -7.26
CA PRO A 157 6.47 16.65 -6.95
C PRO A 157 5.74 18.01 -7.07
N CYS A 158 4.72 18.10 -7.94
CA CYS A 158 3.85 19.26 -8.07
C CYS A 158 2.93 19.50 -6.86
N GLU A 159 2.45 18.43 -6.23
CA GLU A 159 1.59 18.51 -5.04
C GLU A 159 2.40 18.88 -3.79
N VAL A 160 3.70 18.60 -3.81
CA VAL A 160 4.64 18.95 -2.73
C VAL A 160 5.25 20.35 -2.93
N ASP A 161 5.52 20.76 -4.17
CA ASP A 161 6.11 22.05 -4.53
C ASP A 161 5.51 22.60 -5.83
N SER A 162 4.60 23.56 -5.70
CA SER A 162 3.91 24.20 -6.83
C SER A 162 4.83 24.99 -7.76
N SER A 163 6.07 25.30 -7.36
CA SER A 163 7.06 25.99 -8.22
C SER A 163 7.66 25.09 -9.29
N LYS A 164 7.34 23.79 -9.28
CA LYS A 164 7.83 22.78 -10.23
C LYS A 164 6.87 22.51 -11.39
N CYS A 165 5.78 23.27 -11.50
CA CYS A 165 4.76 23.10 -12.54
C CYS A 165 4.83 24.21 -13.61
N THR A 166 4.35 23.88 -14.80
CA THR A 166 3.89 24.88 -15.78
C THR A 166 2.47 25.31 -15.40
N ASP A 167 2.17 26.62 -15.47
CA ASP A 167 0.98 27.30 -14.93
C ASP A 167 -0.42 26.75 -15.33
N ASP A 168 -0.50 25.73 -16.19
CA ASP A 168 -1.75 25.19 -16.74
C ASP A 168 -2.30 23.93 -16.02
N GLU A 169 -1.56 23.32 -15.09
CA GLU A 169 -1.98 22.10 -14.39
C GLU A 169 -2.55 22.33 -12.98
N ASP A 170 -2.61 23.59 -12.53
CA ASP A 170 -2.98 24.00 -11.17
C ASP A 170 -4.49 23.89 -10.83
N GLN A 171 -5.28 23.14 -11.60
CA GLN A 171 -6.66 22.87 -11.23
C GLN A 171 -7.03 21.38 -11.30
N PRO A 172 -7.47 20.79 -10.18
CA PRO A 172 -8.10 19.48 -10.25
C PRO A 172 -9.34 19.62 -11.15
N THR A 173 -9.52 18.73 -12.13
CA THR A 173 -10.57 18.82 -13.18
C THR A 173 -12.00 18.92 -12.64
N ASN A 174 -12.22 18.65 -11.35
CA ASN A 174 -13.44 18.92 -10.59
C ASN A 174 -13.70 20.42 -10.27
N GLY A 175 -12.77 21.33 -10.58
CA GLY A 175 -12.96 22.77 -10.50
C GLY A 175 -13.43 23.42 -11.81
N ARG A 176 -13.50 22.67 -12.93
CA ARG A 176 -13.94 23.20 -14.23
C ARG A 176 -15.47 23.19 -14.44
N SER A 177 -16.24 22.99 -13.39
CA SER A 177 -17.68 23.26 -13.43
C SER A 177 -17.91 24.74 -13.08
N SER A 178 -18.43 25.47 -14.08
CA SER A 178 -18.98 26.84 -14.04
C SER A 178 -18.04 28.05 -14.17
N ILE A 179 -17.48 28.27 -15.37
CA ILE A 179 -17.46 29.62 -15.98
C ILE A 179 -17.85 29.46 -17.45
N SER A 180 -19.15 29.34 -17.68
CA SER A 180 -19.76 29.69 -18.96
C SER A 180 -20.85 30.70 -18.66
N GLN A 181 -20.44 31.93 -18.33
CA GLN A 181 -21.28 33.10 -18.55
C GLN A 181 -20.47 34.38 -18.44
N THR A 182 -20.70 35.24 -19.43
CA THR A 182 -20.49 36.70 -19.44
C THR A 182 -19.14 37.20 -19.95
N GLY A 183 -19.16 37.70 -21.19
CA GLY A 183 -18.06 38.44 -21.81
C GLY A 183 -18.40 38.98 -23.20
N LEU A 184 -19.64 39.37 -23.43
CA LEU A 184 -20.08 40.09 -24.63
C LEU A 184 -20.22 41.57 -24.26
N PHE A 185 -19.12 42.31 -24.29
CA PHE A 185 -19.15 43.78 -24.40
C PHE A 185 -17.94 44.22 -25.22
N GLY A 186 -18.19 44.48 -26.50
CA GLY A 186 -17.29 45.22 -27.36
C GLY A 186 -17.38 46.72 -27.03
N ALA A 187 -16.23 47.37 -26.96
CA ALA A 187 -16.12 48.82 -27.01
C ALA A 187 -15.76 49.22 -28.45
N GLN A 188 -16.67 49.94 -29.10
CA GLN A 188 -16.39 50.79 -30.26
C GLN A 188 -17.06 52.14 -30.02
N TYR A 189 -16.32 53.18 -30.41
CA TYR A 189 -16.54 54.64 -30.29
C TYR A 189 -16.02 55.31 -29.03
#